data_AF-K9GE67-F1
#
_entry.id   AF-K9GE67-F1
#
_cell.length_a   1.000
_cell.length_b   1.000
_cell.length_c   1.000
_cell.angle_alpha   90.00
_cell.angle_beta   90.00
_cell.angle_gamma   90.00
#
_symmetry.space_group_name_H-M   'P 1'
#
loop_
_entity.id
_entity.type
_entity.pdbx_description
1 polymer ?
#
loop_
_entity_poly.entity_id
_entity_poly.type
_entity_poly.pdbx_seq_one_letter_code
_entity_poly.pdbx_strand_id
1 'polypeptide(L)'
;MPITGVYFIPSNPNASTALQTILERLRAAFPNEELTPIGRWGLEQKLLRDTPGLLPSSSNSNQKPPNPRYMQFLSLTHYPTHGFIITSGPEKPTPASNKIQNQTQNQGASGPANAIAPDQSPSPPMVMTTIPPSSYGTLFQHFTYACQPSWSHRLTLAVPNGIVYEVGDFRVRLGDVRQTFPMARVRGTVVEIEWRGPSVVEAIPVDREDGSFSAGVGVGAGGGGDVDSDAVGIDLSSSAIEESDIDTEYAATASLIREFWGRLGVEAREAILIPNIGMEVKDRLRRWKKARSGIDARVDTGVDGAGSVVGERAENDPDPWSGADVARQFMEVLRFNR
;
A
#
# COMPACT_ATOMS: atom_id res chain seq x y z
N MET A 1 9.62 8.78 5.21
CA MET A 1 9.18 7.48 4.66
C MET A 1 10.06 7.11 3.49
N PRO A 2 10.55 5.88 3.42
CA PRO A 2 11.37 5.44 2.30
C PRO A 2 10.48 5.12 1.09
N ILE A 3 10.94 5.48 -0.11
CA ILE A 3 10.23 5.18 -1.36
C ILE A 3 10.54 3.74 -1.76
N THR A 4 9.49 2.96 -2.00
CA THR A 4 9.59 1.52 -2.25
C THR A 4 9.04 1.12 -3.62
N GLY A 5 9.47 -0.04 -4.09
CA GLY A 5 8.85 -0.74 -5.19
C GLY A 5 8.70 -2.23 -4.90
N VAL A 6 7.52 -2.78 -5.20
CA VAL A 6 7.20 -4.19 -4.94
C VAL A 6 7.07 -4.96 -6.25
N TYR A 7 7.74 -6.09 -6.32
CA TYR A 7 7.76 -7.01 -7.44
C TYR A 7 7.24 -8.38 -7.05
N PHE A 8 6.47 -9.01 -7.92
CA PHE A 8 5.96 -10.36 -7.72
C PHE A 8 6.24 -11.25 -8.93
N ILE A 9 6.87 -12.39 -8.67
CA ILE A 9 7.18 -13.42 -9.67
C ILE A 9 6.29 -14.63 -9.38
N PRO A 10 5.27 -14.91 -10.21
CA PRO A 10 4.42 -16.07 -10.03
C PRO A 10 5.23 -17.35 -10.20
N SER A 11 4.92 -18.37 -9.39
CA SER A 11 5.42 -19.72 -9.57
C SER A 11 4.27 -20.71 -9.64
N ASN A 12 4.48 -21.77 -10.41
CA ASN A 12 3.57 -22.91 -10.43
C ASN A 12 3.66 -23.65 -9.08
N PRO A 13 2.55 -24.10 -8.46
CA PRO A 13 2.58 -24.80 -7.18
C PRO A 13 3.58 -25.96 -7.05
N ASN A 14 3.94 -26.61 -8.16
CA ASN A 14 4.87 -27.74 -8.20
C ASN A 14 6.30 -27.35 -8.64
N ALA A 15 6.56 -26.09 -8.97
CA ALA A 15 7.86 -25.61 -9.41
C ALA A 15 8.64 -24.98 -8.24
N SER A 16 9.96 -24.92 -8.39
CA SER A 16 10.80 -24.09 -7.53
C SER A 16 10.39 -22.61 -7.67
N THR A 17 10.61 -21.86 -6.60
CA THR A 17 10.40 -20.41 -6.62
C THR A 17 11.61 -19.69 -7.22
N ALA A 18 11.42 -18.44 -7.63
CA ALA A 18 12.48 -17.63 -8.21
C ALA A 18 13.48 -17.11 -7.16
N LEU A 19 13.27 -17.41 -5.87
CA LEU A 19 14.04 -16.86 -4.76
C LEU A 19 15.55 -17.11 -4.89
N GLN A 20 15.97 -18.34 -5.23
CA GLN A 20 17.39 -18.65 -5.41
C GLN A 20 17.97 -17.95 -6.64
N THR A 21 17.22 -17.90 -7.73
CA THR A 21 17.63 -17.19 -8.96
C THR A 21 17.83 -15.70 -8.68
N ILE A 22 16.93 -15.06 -7.93
CA ILE A 22 17.06 -13.64 -7.56
C ILE A 22 18.30 -13.43 -6.70
N LEU A 23 18.54 -14.27 -5.70
CA LEU A 23 19.72 -14.18 -4.85
C LEU A 23 21.03 -14.31 -5.64
N GLU A 24 21.08 -15.24 -6.59
CA GLU A 24 22.23 -15.41 -7.48
C GLU A 24 22.43 -14.19 -8.38
N ARG A 25 21.35 -13.70 -9.01
CA ARG A 25 21.39 -12.50 -9.87
C ARG A 25 21.78 -11.26 -9.11
N LEU A 26 21.33 -11.12 -7.87
CA LEU A 26 21.66 -9.98 -7.03
C LEU A 26 23.15 -9.98 -6.68
N ARG A 27 23.72 -11.14 -6.29
CA ARG A 27 25.19 -11.26 -6.08
C ARG A 27 25.97 -10.97 -7.36
N ALA A 28 25.49 -11.43 -8.51
CA ALA A 28 26.16 -11.24 -9.79
C ALA A 28 26.09 -9.78 -10.30
N ALA A 29 24.97 -9.10 -10.08
CA ALA A 29 24.73 -7.74 -10.55
C ALA A 29 25.47 -6.68 -9.70
N PHE A 30 25.74 -7.00 -8.43
CA PHE A 30 26.39 -6.09 -7.47
C PHE A 30 27.62 -6.75 -6.83
N PRO A 31 28.67 -7.07 -7.60
CA PRO A 31 29.83 -7.81 -7.09
C PRO A 31 30.69 -7.01 -6.09
N ASN A 32 30.57 -5.69 -6.09
CA ASN A 32 31.31 -4.79 -5.21
C ASN A 32 30.55 -4.49 -3.90
N GLU A 33 29.27 -4.87 -3.81
CA GLU A 33 28.43 -4.67 -2.64
C GLU A 33 28.37 -5.98 -1.84
N GLU A 34 28.59 -5.91 -0.53
CA GLU A 34 28.47 -7.09 0.31
C GLU A 34 26.99 -7.41 0.57
N LEU A 35 26.56 -8.60 0.16
CA LEU A 35 25.18 -9.04 0.35
C LEU A 35 24.94 -9.52 1.79
N THR A 36 24.83 -8.58 2.73
CA THR A 36 24.68 -8.88 4.15
C THR A 36 23.20 -9.08 4.52
N PRO A 37 22.81 -10.27 5.04
CA PRO A 37 21.47 -10.46 5.56
C PRO A 37 21.32 -9.74 6.91
N ILE A 38 20.51 -8.69 6.94
CA ILE A 38 20.34 -7.83 8.13
C ILE A 38 19.15 -8.22 9.01
N GLY A 39 18.28 -9.11 8.52
CA GLY A 39 17.12 -9.52 9.30
C GLY A 39 16.14 -10.42 8.55
N ARG A 40 15.02 -10.66 9.22
CA ARG A 40 13.87 -11.40 8.68
C ARG A 40 12.67 -10.47 8.58
N TRP A 41 11.79 -10.78 7.63
CA TRP A 41 10.52 -10.09 7.49
C TRP A 41 9.42 -11.07 7.16
N GLY A 42 8.19 -10.63 7.39
CA GLY A 42 7.00 -11.37 7.03
C GLY A 42 5.85 -10.46 6.62
N LEU A 43 4.91 -11.07 5.94
CA LEU A 43 3.69 -10.45 5.44
C LEU A 43 2.56 -11.46 5.58
N GLU A 44 1.38 -11.00 5.98
CA GLU A 44 0.14 -11.77 5.90
C GLU A 44 -0.92 -10.92 5.21
N GLN A 45 -1.51 -11.44 4.13
CA GLN A 45 -2.61 -10.82 3.41
C GLN A 45 -3.83 -11.75 3.44
N LYS A 46 -4.99 -11.23 3.83
CA LYS A 46 -6.27 -11.96 3.82
C LYS A 46 -7.26 -11.25 2.89
N LEU A 47 -7.94 -12.01 2.03
CA LEU A 47 -8.92 -11.49 1.08
C LEU A 47 -10.31 -12.01 1.41
N LEU A 48 -11.25 -11.09 1.57
CA LEU A 48 -12.68 -11.36 1.61
C LEU A 48 -13.35 -10.83 0.33
N ARG A 49 -14.39 -11.53 -0.12
CA ARG A 49 -15.24 -11.17 -1.25
C ARG A 49 -16.68 -11.05 -0.76
N ASP A 50 -17.44 -10.11 -1.30
CA ASP A 50 -18.85 -10.00 -0.97
C ASP A 50 -19.67 -11.21 -1.45
N THR A 51 -20.60 -11.66 -0.61
CA THR A 51 -21.47 -12.82 -0.88
C THR A 51 -22.61 -12.49 -1.86
N PRO A 52 -23.26 -11.31 -1.83
CA PRO A 52 -24.27 -10.95 -2.83
C PRO A 52 -23.74 -10.94 -4.28
N GLY A 53 -22.46 -10.57 -4.48
CA GLY A 53 -21.76 -10.67 -5.76
C GLY A 53 -21.37 -12.11 -6.19
N LEU A 54 -21.89 -13.13 -5.48
CA LEU A 54 -21.77 -14.55 -5.84
C LEU A 54 -23.11 -15.16 -6.29
N LEU A 55 -24.23 -14.45 -6.12
CA LEU A 55 -25.52 -14.91 -6.57
C LEU A 55 -25.65 -14.64 -8.09
N PRO A 56 -25.99 -15.65 -8.91
CA PRO A 56 -26.30 -15.38 -10.31
C PRO A 56 -27.47 -14.40 -10.38
N SER A 57 -27.36 -13.37 -11.22
CA SER A 57 -28.50 -12.50 -11.52
C SER A 57 -29.68 -13.40 -11.86
N SER A 58 -30.79 -13.26 -11.14
CA SER A 58 -32.00 -14.04 -11.44
C SER A 58 -32.29 -13.91 -12.93
N SER A 59 -32.69 -15.00 -13.58
CA SER A 59 -32.95 -15.08 -15.03
C SER A 59 -33.96 -14.04 -15.55
N ASN A 60 -34.64 -13.33 -14.64
CA ASN A 60 -35.65 -12.31 -14.91
C ASN A 60 -35.16 -10.87 -14.66
N SER A 61 -33.93 -10.65 -14.19
CA SER A 61 -33.37 -9.30 -14.05
C SER A 61 -32.49 -8.98 -15.26
N ASN A 62 -32.94 -8.06 -16.13
CA ASN A 62 -32.11 -7.41 -17.16
C ASN A 62 -30.97 -6.53 -16.57
N GLN A 63 -30.61 -6.73 -15.31
CA GLN A 63 -29.56 -5.99 -14.63
C GLN A 63 -28.24 -6.76 -14.74
N LYS A 64 -27.19 -6.06 -15.19
CA LYS A 64 -25.81 -6.55 -15.17
C LYS A 64 -25.51 -7.08 -13.76
N PRO A 65 -24.86 -8.25 -13.60
CA PRO A 65 -24.44 -8.74 -12.29
C PRO A 65 -23.65 -7.63 -11.57
N PRO A 66 -23.92 -7.37 -10.28
CA PRO A 66 -23.15 -6.38 -9.53
C PRO A 66 -21.67 -6.79 -9.53
N ASN A 67 -20.76 -5.84 -9.74
CA ASN A 67 -19.34 -6.15 -9.68
C ASN A 67 -18.99 -6.65 -8.27
N PRO A 68 -18.19 -7.73 -8.15
CA PRO A 68 -17.83 -8.25 -6.84
C PRO A 68 -16.99 -7.25 -6.08
N ARG A 69 -17.36 -7.02 -4.81
CA ARG A 69 -16.63 -6.17 -3.88
C ARG A 69 -15.62 -6.99 -3.10
N TYR A 70 -14.53 -6.33 -2.73
CA TYR A 70 -13.41 -6.97 -2.06
C TYR A 70 -12.97 -6.17 -0.86
N MET A 71 -12.55 -6.90 0.16
CA MET A 71 -11.90 -6.38 1.35
C MET A 71 -10.60 -7.14 1.54
N GLN A 72 -9.49 -6.42 1.64
CA GLN A 72 -8.16 -6.97 1.81
C GLN A 72 -7.61 -6.50 3.14
N PHE A 73 -7.13 -7.43 3.94
CA PHE A 73 -6.37 -7.17 5.15
C PHE A 73 -4.91 -7.46 4.86
N LEU A 74 -4.02 -6.62 5.36
CA LEU A 74 -2.58 -6.81 5.26
C LEU A 74 -1.93 -6.47 6.60
N SER A 75 -1.00 -7.32 7.02
CA SER A 75 -0.09 -7.08 8.13
C SER A 75 1.35 -7.25 7.63
N LEU A 76 2.23 -6.33 8.04
CA LEU A 76 3.64 -6.29 7.66
C LEU A 76 4.49 -6.28 8.93
N THR A 77 5.51 -7.13 9.03
CA THR A 77 6.34 -7.19 10.25
C THR A 77 7.19 -5.94 10.47
N HIS A 78 7.49 -5.18 9.41
CA HIS A 78 8.26 -3.93 9.49
C HIS A 78 7.37 -2.70 9.71
N TYR A 79 6.05 -2.89 9.82
CA TYR A 79 5.09 -1.92 10.36
C TYR A 79 4.25 -2.60 11.46
N PRO A 80 4.88 -3.00 12.58
CA PRO A 80 4.24 -3.84 13.61
C PRO A 80 3.09 -3.13 14.34
N THR A 81 3.06 -1.79 14.27
CA THR A 81 2.05 -0.91 14.85
C THR A 81 0.84 -0.68 13.94
N HIS A 82 0.81 -1.25 12.74
CA HIS A 82 -0.25 -0.99 11.76
C HIS A 82 -0.79 -2.27 11.12
N GLY A 83 -2.11 -2.39 11.12
CA GLY A 83 -2.85 -3.26 10.21
C GLY A 83 -3.47 -2.44 9.09
N PHE A 84 -3.45 -2.93 7.86
CA PHE A 84 -3.97 -2.22 6.69
C PHE A 84 -5.20 -2.91 6.14
N ILE A 85 -6.21 -2.14 5.78
CA ILE A 85 -7.44 -2.63 5.17
C ILE A 85 -7.73 -1.83 3.89
N ILE A 86 -7.85 -2.52 2.75
CA ILE A 86 -8.39 -1.92 1.53
C ILE A 86 -9.78 -2.47 1.25
N THR A 87 -10.72 -1.58 0.97
CA THR A 87 -12.07 -1.92 0.50
C THR A 87 -12.34 -1.33 -0.88
N SER A 88 -13.08 -2.05 -1.71
CA SER A 88 -13.66 -1.47 -2.93
C SER A 88 -14.74 -0.47 -2.57
N GLY A 89 -14.61 0.78 -3.02
CA GLY A 89 -15.55 1.85 -2.80
C GLY A 89 -16.88 1.65 -3.54
N PRO A 90 -17.90 2.45 -3.20
CA PRO A 90 -19.21 2.36 -3.82
C PRO A 90 -19.12 2.67 -5.32
N GLU A 91 -19.81 1.89 -6.16
CA GLU A 91 -19.96 2.22 -7.57
C GLU A 91 -20.66 3.57 -7.70
N LYS A 92 -20.03 4.52 -8.40
CA LYS A 92 -20.66 5.80 -8.71
C LYS A 92 -21.83 5.50 -9.66
N PRO A 93 -23.07 5.91 -9.35
CA PRO A 93 -24.21 5.61 -10.22
C PRO A 93 -23.98 6.28 -11.58
N THR A 94 -23.71 5.49 -12.61
CA THR A 94 -23.71 5.97 -13.99
C THR A 94 -25.13 6.42 -14.35
N PRO A 95 -25.36 7.67 -14.78
CA PRO A 95 -26.66 8.08 -15.28
C PRO A 95 -27.00 7.23 -16.51
N ALA A 96 -28.18 6.63 -16.49
CA ALA A 96 -28.70 5.80 -17.57
C ALA A 96 -28.63 6.58 -18.89
N SER A 97 -27.80 6.13 -19.82
CA SER A 97 -27.84 6.63 -21.19
C SER A 97 -29.11 6.11 -21.84
N ASN A 98 -30.11 6.98 -21.96
CA ASN A 98 -31.29 6.75 -22.80
C ASN A 98 -30.84 6.47 -24.24
N LYS A 99 -30.71 5.20 -24.61
CA LYS A 99 -30.62 4.81 -26.03
C LYS A 99 -32.02 4.91 -26.63
N ILE A 100 -32.26 6.03 -27.29
CA ILE A 100 -33.34 6.19 -28.27
C ILE A 100 -33.11 5.15 -29.36
N GLN A 101 -34.13 4.32 -29.59
CA GLN A 101 -34.22 3.37 -30.69
C GLN A 101 -34.09 4.10 -32.03
N ASN A 102 -33.16 3.66 -32.87
CA ASN A 102 -33.34 3.77 -34.32
C ASN A 102 -33.05 2.39 -34.92
N GLN A 103 -34.12 1.76 -35.41
CA GLN A 103 -34.09 0.55 -36.21
C GLN A 103 -33.56 0.87 -37.60
N THR A 104 -32.59 0.11 -38.09
CA THR A 104 -32.53 -0.24 -39.53
C THR A 104 -31.81 -1.57 -39.71
N GLN A 105 -32.45 -2.47 -40.46
CA GLN A 105 -31.98 -3.81 -40.85
C GLN A 105 -30.83 -3.73 -41.86
N ASN A 106 -29.81 -4.60 -41.76
CA ASN A 106 -29.64 -5.74 -42.70
C ASN A 106 -28.39 -6.60 -42.45
N GLN A 107 -28.48 -7.82 -42.99
CA GLN A 107 -27.74 -9.07 -42.80
C GLN A 107 -26.25 -9.06 -43.19
N GLY A 108 -25.45 -9.96 -42.59
CA GLY A 108 -24.22 -10.48 -43.22
C GLY A 108 -23.19 -11.18 -42.30
N ALA A 109 -23.08 -12.50 -42.46
CA ALA A 109 -21.92 -13.37 -42.22
C ALA A 109 -21.50 -13.79 -40.78
N SER A 110 -21.62 -15.09 -40.56
CA SER A 110 -21.05 -15.92 -39.51
C SER A 110 -19.52 -16.07 -39.66
N GLY A 111 -18.77 -15.71 -38.61
CA GLY A 111 -17.37 -16.08 -38.42
C GLY A 111 -17.05 -16.17 -36.91
N PRO A 112 -16.33 -17.19 -36.43
CA PRO A 112 -16.02 -17.33 -35.02
C PRO A 112 -14.79 -16.49 -34.69
N ALA A 113 -14.98 -15.43 -33.90
CA ALA A 113 -13.87 -14.68 -33.30
C ALA A 113 -14.08 -14.62 -31.79
N ASN A 114 -13.53 -15.61 -31.08
CA ASN A 114 -13.18 -15.49 -29.67
C ASN A 114 -12.07 -14.44 -29.56
N ALA A 115 -12.45 -13.17 -29.51
CA ALA A 115 -11.60 -12.09 -29.05
C ALA A 115 -12.16 -11.64 -27.69
N ILE A 116 -11.69 -12.27 -26.62
CA ILE A 116 -11.83 -11.75 -25.27
C ILE A 116 -10.91 -10.53 -25.21
N ALA A 117 -11.43 -9.37 -25.60
CA ALA A 117 -10.81 -8.11 -25.25
C ALA A 117 -10.89 -7.96 -23.72
N PRO A 118 -9.81 -7.56 -23.03
CA PRO A 118 -9.87 -7.26 -21.61
C PRO A 118 -10.77 -6.04 -21.43
N ASP A 119 -11.93 -6.24 -20.80
CA ASP A 119 -12.81 -5.17 -20.33
C ASP A 119 -12.03 -4.33 -19.31
N GLN A 120 -11.39 -3.25 -19.78
CA GLN A 120 -10.80 -2.22 -18.94
C GLN A 120 -11.93 -1.35 -18.37
N SER A 121 -12.84 -1.96 -17.61
CA SER A 121 -13.72 -1.18 -16.73
C SER A 121 -12.86 -0.56 -15.64
N PRO A 122 -13.00 0.74 -15.33
CA PRO A 122 -12.22 1.37 -14.25
C PRO A 122 -12.50 0.63 -12.95
N SER A 123 -11.46 0.07 -12.33
CA SER A 123 -11.58 -0.56 -11.01
C SER A 123 -12.24 0.44 -10.05
N PRO A 124 -13.22 0.02 -9.24
CA PRO A 124 -13.87 0.91 -8.29
C PRO A 124 -12.81 1.55 -7.36
N PRO A 125 -13.03 2.81 -6.93
CA PRO A 125 -12.06 3.54 -6.11
C PRO A 125 -11.79 2.73 -4.83
N MET A 126 -10.54 2.39 -4.58
CA MET A 126 -10.18 1.62 -3.39
C MET A 126 -9.86 2.55 -2.21
N VAL A 127 -10.49 2.31 -1.07
CA VAL A 127 -10.28 3.08 0.16
C VAL A 127 -9.35 2.28 1.08
N MET A 128 -8.24 2.90 1.47
CA MET A 128 -7.28 2.36 2.43
C MET A 128 -7.58 2.91 3.83
N THR A 129 -7.59 2.03 4.83
CA THR A 129 -7.73 2.36 6.24
C THR A 129 -6.63 1.66 7.02
N THR A 130 -5.99 2.38 7.93
CA THR A 130 -5.06 1.84 8.93
C THR A 130 -5.81 1.56 10.22
N ILE A 131 -5.46 0.47 10.90
CA ILE A 131 -6.04 0.09 12.17
C ILE A 131 -4.94 -0.34 13.16
N PRO A 132 -5.18 -0.20 14.48
CA PRO A 132 -4.24 -0.70 15.48
C PRO A 132 -4.04 -2.22 15.36
N PRO A 133 -2.86 -2.76 15.70
CA PRO A 133 -2.55 -4.18 15.55
C PRO A 133 -3.44 -5.05 16.43
N SER A 134 -3.76 -4.57 17.64
CA SER A 134 -4.65 -5.22 18.60
C SER A 134 -6.06 -5.46 18.02
N SER A 135 -6.50 -4.58 17.12
CA SER A 135 -7.82 -4.66 16.49
C SER A 135 -7.82 -5.53 15.23
N TYR A 136 -6.66 -5.76 14.60
CA TYR A 136 -6.56 -6.45 13.31
C TYR A 136 -7.16 -7.86 13.34
N GLY A 137 -6.77 -8.67 14.33
CA GLY A 137 -7.27 -10.04 14.48
C GLY A 137 -8.78 -10.08 14.76
N THR A 138 -9.23 -9.27 15.72
CA THR A 138 -10.64 -9.18 16.15
C THR A 138 -11.54 -8.72 15.02
N LEU A 139 -11.12 -7.71 14.26
CA LEU A 139 -11.91 -7.16 13.15
C LEU A 139 -12.00 -8.16 11.99
N PHE A 140 -10.91 -8.85 11.66
CA PHE A 140 -10.97 -9.96 10.71
C PHE A 140 -11.95 -11.05 11.16
N GLN A 141 -11.87 -11.48 12.43
CA GLN A 141 -12.79 -12.48 12.99
C GLN A 141 -14.25 -12.01 12.94
N HIS A 142 -14.51 -10.74 13.25
CA HIS A 142 -15.84 -10.15 13.14
C HIS A 142 -16.41 -10.31 11.73
N PHE A 143 -15.63 -9.98 10.69
CA PHE A 143 -16.11 -10.16 9.32
C PHE A 143 -16.32 -11.61 8.92
N THR A 144 -15.46 -12.53 9.38
CA THR A 144 -15.59 -13.96 9.01
C THR A 144 -16.69 -14.69 9.75
N TYR A 145 -17.05 -14.26 10.96
CA TYR A 145 -18.06 -14.94 11.79
C TYR A 145 -19.38 -14.19 11.84
N ALA A 146 -19.36 -12.90 12.17
CA ALA A 146 -20.58 -12.10 12.31
C ALA A 146 -21.10 -11.58 10.96
N CYS A 147 -20.20 -11.23 10.04
CA CYS A 147 -20.58 -10.72 8.72
C CYS A 147 -20.52 -11.75 7.60
N GLN A 148 -20.43 -13.05 7.92
CA GLN A 148 -20.34 -14.14 6.94
C GLN A 148 -21.43 -14.08 5.84
N PRO A 149 -22.69 -13.73 6.13
CA PRO A 149 -23.72 -13.62 5.08
C PRO A 149 -23.40 -12.56 4.02
N SER A 150 -22.60 -11.55 4.37
CA SER A 150 -22.20 -10.45 3.48
C SER A 150 -20.78 -10.61 2.93
N TRP A 151 -19.89 -11.30 3.66
CA TRP A 151 -18.48 -11.44 3.33
C TRP A 151 -18.01 -12.89 3.45
N SER A 152 -17.32 -13.36 2.42
CA SER A 152 -16.73 -14.69 2.37
C SER A 152 -15.21 -14.59 2.33
N HIS A 153 -14.52 -15.22 3.28
CA HIS A 153 -13.05 -15.37 3.24
C HIS A 153 -12.65 -16.28 2.09
N ARG A 154 -11.77 -15.80 1.21
CA ARG A 154 -11.39 -16.48 -0.04
C ARG A 154 -9.95 -16.95 -0.07
N LEU A 155 -9.05 -16.18 0.53
CA LEU A 155 -7.62 -16.39 0.34
C LEU A 155 -6.86 -15.85 1.55
N THR A 156 -5.85 -16.58 1.98
CA THR A 156 -4.77 -16.04 2.82
C THR A 156 -3.45 -16.31 2.14
N LEU A 157 -2.67 -15.25 1.90
CA LEU A 157 -1.28 -15.33 1.45
C LEU A 157 -0.37 -14.91 2.61
N ALA A 158 0.78 -15.56 2.72
CA ALA A 158 1.79 -15.25 3.72
C ALA A 158 3.20 -15.38 3.16
N VAL A 159 4.10 -14.57 3.69
CA VAL A 159 5.55 -14.69 3.54
C VAL A 159 6.11 -15.03 4.92
N PRO A 160 6.29 -16.31 5.27
CA PRO A 160 6.64 -16.69 6.63
C PRO A 160 8.13 -16.54 6.97
N ASN A 161 9.01 -16.59 5.96
CA ASN A 161 10.47 -16.64 6.14
C ASN A 161 11.17 -15.69 5.17
N GLY A 162 10.71 -14.44 5.08
CA GLY A 162 11.38 -13.43 4.28
C GLY A 162 12.73 -13.05 4.87
N ILE A 163 13.69 -12.71 4.01
CA ILE A 163 15.02 -12.24 4.39
C ILE A 163 15.20 -10.81 3.88
N VAL A 164 15.88 -9.99 4.67
CA VAL A 164 16.22 -8.60 4.34
C VAL A 164 17.71 -8.51 4.07
N TYR A 165 18.06 -7.86 2.97
CA TYR A 165 19.42 -7.58 2.53
C TYR A 165 19.64 -6.08 2.39
N GLU A 166 20.86 -5.63 2.63
CA GLU A 166 21.32 -4.30 2.24
C GLU A 166 22.30 -4.42 1.07
N VAL A 167 22.15 -3.53 0.09
CA VAL A 167 22.89 -3.53 -1.19
C VAL A 167 23.13 -2.07 -1.58
N GLY A 168 24.27 -1.50 -1.19
CA GLY A 168 24.52 -0.07 -1.32
C GLY A 168 23.39 0.77 -0.70
N ASP A 169 22.83 1.68 -1.49
CA ASP A 169 21.72 2.56 -1.09
C ASP A 169 20.33 1.91 -1.14
N PHE A 170 20.26 0.58 -1.30
CA PHE A 170 19.01 -0.16 -1.37
C PHE A 170 18.89 -1.16 -0.24
N ARG A 171 17.66 -1.29 0.29
CA ARG A 171 17.27 -2.40 1.13
C ARG A 171 16.32 -3.30 0.38
N VAL A 172 16.66 -4.58 0.27
CA VAL A 172 15.91 -5.57 -0.50
C VAL A 172 15.30 -6.59 0.45
N ARG A 173 13.97 -6.66 0.49
CA ARG A 173 13.22 -7.68 1.24
C ARG A 173 12.69 -8.70 0.26
N LEU A 174 13.13 -9.96 0.39
CA LEU A 174 12.72 -11.04 -0.49
C LEU A 174 12.12 -12.21 0.30
N GLY A 175 11.15 -12.89 -0.29
CA GLY A 175 10.52 -14.04 0.36
C GLY A 175 9.55 -14.80 -0.53
N ASP A 176 9.35 -16.06 -0.21
CA ASP A 176 8.37 -16.89 -0.90
C ASP A 176 6.96 -16.60 -0.40
N VAL A 177 6.07 -16.33 -1.35
CA VAL A 177 4.63 -16.16 -1.11
C VAL A 177 3.97 -17.53 -1.12
N ARG A 178 3.31 -17.86 -0.02
CA ARG A 178 2.55 -19.09 0.15
C ARG A 178 1.11 -18.75 0.43
N GLN A 179 0.20 -19.43 -0.27
CA GLN A 179 -1.18 -19.49 0.16
C GLN A 179 -1.26 -20.44 1.35
N THR A 180 -1.92 -20.02 2.43
CA THR A 180 -2.19 -20.83 3.62
C THR A 180 -3.67 -21.19 3.75
N PHE A 181 -4.55 -20.47 3.06
CA PHE A 181 -5.99 -20.74 2.99
C PHE A 181 -6.52 -20.49 1.57
N PRO A 182 -7.45 -21.31 1.03
CA PRO A 182 -8.08 -22.49 1.66
C PRO A 182 -7.20 -23.74 1.69
N MET A 183 -6.19 -23.80 0.81
CA MET A 183 -5.25 -24.92 0.73
C MET A 183 -3.83 -24.40 0.65
N ALA A 184 -2.91 -25.05 1.38
CA ALA A 184 -1.51 -24.69 1.40
C ALA A 184 -0.88 -24.90 0.01
N ARG A 185 -0.34 -23.83 -0.60
CA ARG A 185 0.39 -23.92 -1.88
C ARG A 185 1.37 -22.78 -2.04
N VAL A 186 2.48 -23.05 -2.72
CA VAL A 186 3.41 -22.01 -3.16
C VAL A 186 2.74 -21.19 -4.26
N ARG A 187 2.92 -19.86 -4.23
CA ARG A 187 2.38 -18.93 -5.23
C ARG A 187 3.45 -18.22 -6.02
N GLY A 188 4.64 -18.04 -5.48
CA GLY A 188 5.70 -17.28 -6.13
C GLY A 188 6.69 -16.69 -5.15
N THR A 189 7.46 -15.72 -5.63
CA THR A 189 8.40 -14.93 -4.85
C THR A 189 7.99 -13.47 -4.91
N VAL A 190 8.03 -12.78 -3.77
CA VAL A 190 7.85 -11.32 -3.70
C VAL A 190 9.18 -10.67 -3.33
N VAL A 191 9.45 -9.53 -3.93
CA VAL A 191 10.62 -8.70 -3.65
C VAL A 191 10.16 -7.27 -3.45
N GLU A 192 10.48 -6.69 -2.32
CA GLU A 192 10.33 -5.27 -2.06
C GLU A 192 11.73 -4.64 -2.10
N ILE A 193 11.88 -3.59 -2.88
CA ILE A 193 13.11 -2.80 -2.97
C ILE A 193 12.79 -1.43 -2.39
N GLU A 194 13.53 -1.06 -1.37
CA GLU A 194 13.42 0.19 -0.64
C GLU A 194 14.66 1.04 -0.92
N TRP A 195 14.46 2.28 -1.37
CA TRP A 195 15.53 3.26 -1.50
C TRP A 195 15.88 3.87 -0.14
N ARG A 196 17.18 3.89 0.18
CA ARG A 196 17.76 4.39 1.44
C ARG A 196 18.72 5.56 1.23
N GLY A 197 18.87 6.05 0.00
CA GLY A 197 19.68 7.23 -0.28
C GLY A 197 18.98 8.54 0.14
N PRO A 198 19.64 9.69 -0.08
CA PRO A 198 19.13 10.99 0.33
C PRO A 198 17.72 11.26 -0.21
N SER A 199 16.84 11.78 0.65
CA SER A 199 15.45 12.05 0.30
C SER A 199 14.94 13.38 0.86
N VAL A 200 14.15 14.11 0.06
CA VAL A 200 13.49 15.34 0.53
C VAL A 200 12.29 15.03 1.44
N VAL A 201 11.71 13.83 1.35
CA VAL A 201 10.68 13.35 2.28
C VAL A 201 11.20 13.27 3.72
N GLU A 202 12.49 12.95 3.92
CA GLU A 202 13.07 12.86 5.27
C GLU A 202 13.16 14.23 5.98
N ALA A 203 13.19 15.32 5.21
CA ALA A 203 13.15 16.67 5.76
C ALA A 203 11.77 17.07 6.29
N ILE A 204 10.70 16.34 5.94
CA ILE A 204 9.34 16.61 6.40
C ILE A 204 9.16 16.06 7.82
N PRO A 205 8.87 16.90 8.83
CA PRO A 205 8.76 16.44 10.21
C PRO A 205 7.64 15.42 10.42
N VAL A 206 7.83 14.56 11.42
CA VAL A 206 6.80 13.63 11.92
C VAL A 206 6.12 14.28 13.14
N ASP A 207 4.81 14.11 13.26
CA ASP A 207 4.04 14.56 14.43
C ASP A 207 4.56 13.81 15.68
N ARG A 208 5.06 14.52 16.70
CA ARG A 208 5.32 13.93 18.03
C ARG A 208 4.17 14.25 18.98
N GLU A 209 3.99 13.37 19.97
CA GLU A 209 2.95 13.41 21.00
C GLU A 209 2.91 14.75 21.79
N ASP A 210 4.01 15.50 21.83
CA ASP A 210 4.11 16.78 22.54
C ASP A 210 3.63 18.00 21.71
N GLY A 211 3.07 17.79 20.51
CA GLY A 211 2.72 18.88 19.58
C GLY A 211 3.93 19.60 18.98
N SER A 212 5.13 19.04 19.19
CA SER A 212 6.40 19.51 18.64
C SER A 212 6.76 18.74 17.37
N PHE A 213 7.16 19.45 16.32
CA PHE A 213 7.66 18.84 15.08
C PHE A 213 9.17 18.64 15.20
N SER A 214 9.61 17.39 15.15
CA SER A 214 11.04 17.05 15.08
C SER A 214 11.39 16.66 13.65
N ALA A 215 12.30 17.41 13.02
CA ALA A 215 12.99 16.93 11.84
C ALA A 215 13.88 15.75 12.25
N GLY A 216 13.76 14.62 11.56
CA GLY A 216 14.51 13.41 11.86
C GLY A 216 15.97 13.53 11.44
N VAL A 217 16.78 14.25 12.22
CA VAL A 217 18.25 14.22 12.08
C VAL A 217 18.79 13.33 13.18
N GLY A 218 19.05 12.06 12.83
CA GLY A 218 19.78 11.14 13.68
C GLY A 218 21.25 11.54 13.76
N VAL A 219 21.62 12.34 14.77
CA VAL A 219 23.01 12.51 15.19
C VAL A 219 23.08 12.44 16.71
N GLY A 220 23.71 11.37 17.20
CA GLY A 220 24.48 11.35 18.45
C GLY A 220 23.73 11.48 19.76
N ALA A 221 23.50 10.34 20.43
CA ALA A 221 23.37 10.31 21.87
C ALA A 221 24.68 10.83 22.52
N GLY A 222 24.58 11.88 23.34
CA GLY A 222 25.70 12.34 24.15
C GLY A 222 25.46 13.64 24.91
N GLY A 223 25.14 13.52 26.21
CA GLY A 223 25.54 14.48 27.23
C GLY A 223 24.67 15.73 27.39
N GLY A 224 23.83 15.73 28.41
CA GLY A 224 23.23 16.95 28.95
C GLY A 224 24.31 17.89 29.50
N GLY A 225 24.38 19.06 28.89
CA GLY A 225 25.10 20.21 29.40
C GLY A 225 24.32 21.45 28.97
N ASP A 226 23.76 22.15 29.96
CA ASP A 226 23.11 23.45 29.80
C ASP A 226 24.10 24.40 29.13
N VAL A 227 23.81 24.76 27.88
CA VAL A 227 24.45 25.90 27.22
C VAL A 227 23.34 26.65 26.50
N ASP A 228 23.02 27.83 27.02
CA ASP A 228 22.47 28.94 26.25
C ASP A 228 23.34 29.11 25.01
N SER A 229 22.93 28.46 23.94
CA SER A 229 23.48 28.66 22.62
C SER A 229 22.30 29.03 21.78
N ASP A 230 22.30 30.28 21.33
CA ASP A 230 21.62 30.75 20.14
C ASP A 230 21.88 29.71 19.05
N ALA A 231 21.03 28.69 19.01
CA ALA A 231 21.10 27.62 18.06
C ALA A 231 20.82 28.31 16.75
N VAL A 232 21.90 28.54 15.99
CA VAL A 232 21.90 28.93 14.60
C VAL A 232 20.95 27.97 13.90
N GLY A 233 19.70 28.41 13.84
CA GLY A 233 18.61 27.68 13.24
C GLY A 233 19.04 27.52 11.80
N ILE A 234 19.31 26.28 11.41
CA ILE A 234 19.40 25.91 10.02
C ILE A 234 17.98 26.07 9.47
N ASP A 235 17.60 27.33 9.20
CA ASP A 235 16.43 27.71 8.42
C ASP A 235 16.76 27.46 6.94
N LEU A 236 17.08 26.21 6.62
CA LEU A 236 17.22 25.76 5.24
C LEU A 236 15.87 25.24 4.78
N SER A 237 15.12 26.10 4.11
CA SER A 237 14.31 25.75 2.94
C SER A 237 13.10 24.82 3.11
N SER A 238 12.69 24.43 4.32
CA SER A 238 11.53 23.55 4.49
C SER A 238 10.21 24.19 4.00
N SER A 239 10.12 25.52 3.94
CA SER A 239 9.00 26.26 3.32
C SER A 239 8.91 26.12 1.79
N ALA A 240 9.98 25.67 1.13
CA ALA A 240 10.04 25.56 -0.33
C ALA A 240 9.55 24.20 -0.86
N ILE A 241 9.38 23.19 0.00
CA ILE A 241 8.96 21.85 -0.45
C ILE A 241 7.49 21.91 -0.87
N GLU A 242 7.24 21.68 -2.16
CA GLU A 242 5.91 21.58 -2.75
C GLU A 242 5.49 20.12 -2.97
N GLU A 243 4.19 19.88 -3.17
CA GLU A 243 3.70 18.52 -3.47
C GLU A 243 4.26 17.99 -4.79
N SER A 244 4.59 18.88 -5.73
CA SER A 244 5.26 18.55 -6.99
C SER A 244 6.70 18.06 -6.80
N ASP A 245 7.40 18.52 -5.78
CA ASP A 245 8.75 18.05 -5.47
C ASP A 245 8.70 16.60 -4.98
N ILE A 246 7.71 16.29 -4.14
CA ILE A 246 7.43 14.91 -3.71
C ILE A 246 7.13 14.04 -4.93
N ASP A 247 6.26 14.48 -5.85
CA ASP A 247 5.94 13.71 -7.05
C ASP A 247 7.17 13.47 -7.94
N THR A 248 8.02 14.48 -8.09
CA THR A 248 9.25 14.40 -8.87
C THR A 248 10.24 13.42 -8.25
N GLU A 249 10.38 13.46 -6.92
CA GLU A 249 11.25 12.53 -6.18
C GLU A 249 10.74 11.08 -6.25
N TYR A 250 9.43 10.86 -6.09
CA TYR A 250 8.83 9.53 -6.25
C TYR A 250 9.06 8.99 -7.67
N ALA A 251 8.92 9.82 -8.71
CA ALA A 251 9.18 9.41 -10.09
C ALA A 251 10.67 9.12 -10.35
N ALA A 252 11.58 9.93 -9.81
CA ALA A 252 13.02 9.73 -9.92
C ALA A 252 13.46 8.44 -9.20
N THR A 253 13.02 8.27 -7.96
CA THR A 253 13.34 7.07 -7.16
C THR A 253 12.72 5.81 -7.75
N ALA A 254 11.50 5.88 -8.29
CA ALA A 254 10.91 4.78 -9.04
C ALA A 254 11.77 4.37 -10.25
N SER A 255 12.41 5.32 -10.91
CA SER A 255 13.32 5.05 -12.03
C SER A 255 14.60 4.36 -11.55
N LEU A 256 15.16 4.76 -10.41
CA LEU A 256 16.30 4.08 -9.78
C LEU A 256 15.97 2.64 -9.39
N ILE A 257 14.80 2.41 -8.79
CA ILE A 257 14.34 1.06 -8.41
C ILE A 257 14.15 0.19 -9.66
N ARG A 258 13.60 0.74 -10.75
CA ARG A 258 13.49 0.02 -12.03
C ARG A 258 14.84 -0.30 -12.65
N GLU A 259 15.81 0.61 -12.57
CA GLU A 259 17.17 0.33 -13.03
C GLU A 259 17.81 -0.79 -12.21
N PHE A 260 17.70 -0.73 -10.88
CA PHE A 260 18.14 -1.78 -9.97
C PHE A 260 17.53 -3.13 -10.36
N TRP A 261 16.20 -3.18 -10.53
CA TRP A 261 15.50 -4.40 -10.94
C TRP A 261 15.93 -4.88 -12.33
N GLY A 262 16.09 -3.94 -13.28
CA GLY A 262 16.51 -4.22 -14.65
C GLY A 262 17.86 -4.94 -14.72
N ARG A 263 18.79 -4.65 -13.80
CA ARG A 263 20.09 -5.34 -13.70
C ARG A 263 19.96 -6.81 -13.31
N LEU A 264 18.89 -7.20 -12.60
CA LEU A 264 18.64 -8.59 -12.24
C LEU A 264 18.19 -9.43 -13.45
N GLY A 265 17.57 -8.79 -14.45
CA GLY A 265 17.11 -9.45 -15.68
C GLY A 265 15.99 -10.47 -15.46
N VAL A 266 15.15 -10.28 -14.43
CA VAL A 266 14.03 -11.17 -14.10
C VAL A 266 12.70 -10.49 -14.43
N GLU A 267 11.85 -11.18 -15.19
CA GLU A 267 10.49 -10.71 -15.45
C GLU A 267 9.62 -10.84 -14.20
N ALA A 268 8.98 -9.75 -13.80
CA ALA A 268 8.09 -9.72 -12.65
C ALA A 268 6.94 -8.75 -12.88
N ARG A 269 5.88 -8.93 -12.10
CA ARG A 269 4.81 -7.93 -11.97
C ARG A 269 5.28 -6.84 -11.03
N GLU A 270 5.09 -5.59 -11.42
CA GLU A 270 5.59 -4.41 -10.71
C GLU A 270 4.44 -3.63 -10.06
N ALA A 271 4.67 -3.12 -8.85
CA ALA A 271 3.85 -2.13 -8.16
C ALA A 271 4.75 -1.09 -7.48
N ILE A 272 4.99 0.05 -8.14
CA ILE A 272 5.79 1.18 -7.63
C ILE A 272 4.97 2.47 -7.59
N LEU A 273 4.58 2.97 -8.77
CA LEU A 273 3.79 4.20 -8.92
C LEU A 273 2.30 3.89 -9.10
N ILE A 274 1.74 3.18 -8.11
CA ILE A 274 0.32 2.86 -8.11
C ILE A 274 -0.52 4.10 -7.76
N PRO A 275 -1.83 4.12 -8.09
CA PRO A 275 -2.69 5.23 -7.72
C PRO A 275 -2.67 5.51 -6.22
N ASN A 276 -2.65 6.80 -5.86
CA ASN A 276 -2.59 7.31 -4.48
C ASN A 276 -1.28 7.01 -3.73
N ILE A 277 -0.20 6.63 -4.41
CA ILE A 277 1.14 6.62 -3.81
C ILE A 277 1.59 8.05 -3.48
N GLY A 278 2.38 8.24 -2.42
CA GLY A 278 2.86 9.54 -1.97
C GLY A 278 1.84 10.36 -1.20
N MET A 279 0.57 9.91 -1.14
CA MET A 279 -0.48 10.61 -0.41
C MET A 279 -0.17 10.70 1.09
N GLU A 280 0.46 9.68 1.66
CA GLU A 280 0.90 9.69 3.05
C GLU A 280 1.85 10.85 3.33
N VAL A 281 2.83 11.05 2.46
CA VAL A 281 3.83 12.12 2.59
C VAL A 281 3.22 13.48 2.29
N LYS A 282 2.36 13.59 1.28
CA LYS A 282 1.65 14.83 0.95
C LYS A 282 0.72 15.27 2.08
N ASP A 283 -0.01 14.35 2.70
CA ASP A 283 -0.89 14.66 3.82
C ASP A 283 -0.09 15.09 5.05
N ARG A 284 1.08 14.47 5.30
CA ARG A 284 2.04 14.91 6.33
C ARG A 284 2.52 16.35 6.06
N LEU A 285 2.92 16.65 4.82
CA LEU A 285 3.33 17.99 4.41
C LEU A 285 2.21 19.01 4.62
N ARG A 286 0.97 18.68 4.25
CA ARG A 286 -0.21 19.55 4.44
C ARG A 286 -0.47 19.85 5.91
N ARG A 287 -0.43 18.84 6.78
CA ARG A 287 -0.60 19.02 8.23
C ARG A 287 0.47 19.91 8.82
N TRP A 288 1.73 19.65 8.47
CA TRP A 288 2.86 20.45 8.92
C TRP A 288 2.76 21.91 8.46
N LYS A 289 2.44 22.15 7.18
CA LYS A 289 2.21 23.52 6.66
C LYS A 289 1.06 24.22 7.41
N LYS A 290 -0.04 23.52 7.70
CA LYS A 290 -1.17 24.06 8.44
C LYS A 290 -0.78 24.44 9.87
N ALA A 291 -0.03 23.59 10.57
CA ALA A 291 0.45 23.88 11.91
C ALA A 291 1.39 25.09 11.96
N ARG A 292 2.29 25.22 10.98
CA ARG A 292 3.20 26.39 10.86
C ARG A 292 2.45 27.69 10.56
N SER A 293 1.35 27.62 9.80
CA SER A 293 0.58 28.82 9.44
C SER A 293 -0.21 29.41 10.60
N GLY A 294 -0.37 28.72 11.73
CA GLY A 294 -1.02 29.25 12.94
C GLY A 294 -2.51 29.61 12.80
N ILE A 295 -3.17 29.22 11.69
CA ILE A 295 -4.54 29.65 11.38
C ILE A 295 -5.60 29.03 12.31
N ASP A 296 -5.32 27.89 12.97
CA ASP A 296 -6.32 27.15 13.78
C ASP A 296 -5.95 26.96 15.27
N ALA A 297 -5.14 27.84 15.87
CA ALA A 297 -4.88 27.78 17.31
C ALA A 297 -5.88 28.58 18.19
N ARG A 298 -6.93 29.18 17.60
CA ARG A 298 -7.80 30.15 18.32
C ARG A 298 -9.32 29.99 18.19
N VAL A 299 -9.84 28.96 17.53
CA VAL A 299 -11.30 28.75 17.47
C VAL A 299 -11.62 27.32 17.86
N ASP A 300 -11.77 27.08 19.16
CA ASP A 300 -12.87 26.28 19.73
C ASP A 300 -12.71 26.15 21.25
N THR A 301 -12.93 27.27 21.94
CA THR A 301 -13.46 27.28 23.31
C THR A 301 -14.82 27.97 23.27
N GLY A 302 -15.87 27.21 22.93
CA GLY A 302 -17.23 27.73 22.81
C GLY A 302 -18.28 26.63 22.68
N VAL A 303 -18.59 25.99 23.82
CA VAL A 303 -19.87 25.38 24.22
C VAL A 303 -20.99 25.35 23.16
N ASP A 304 -21.39 24.16 22.72
CA ASP A 304 -22.76 23.65 22.94
C ASP A 304 -22.93 22.18 22.56
N GLY A 305 -23.63 21.45 23.41
CA GLY A 305 -23.77 20.00 23.37
C GLY A 305 -24.65 19.49 22.21
N ALA A 306 -24.08 18.57 21.44
CA ALA A 306 -24.81 17.48 20.78
C ALA A 306 -23.83 16.33 20.57
N GLY A 307 -24.17 15.15 21.10
CA GLY A 307 -23.30 14.00 21.20
C GLY A 307 -22.68 13.57 19.87
N SER A 308 -21.38 13.81 19.72
CA SER A 308 -20.53 13.07 18.79
C SER A 308 -20.00 11.83 19.51
N VAL A 309 -20.77 10.75 19.43
CA VAL A 309 -20.29 9.40 19.71
C VAL A 309 -19.41 8.98 18.52
N VAL A 310 -18.16 9.44 18.52
CA VAL A 310 -17.06 8.81 17.76
C VAL A 310 -16.05 8.41 18.82
N GLY A 311 -16.07 7.11 19.13
CA GLY A 311 -15.37 6.49 20.23
C GLY A 311 -13.89 6.84 20.28
N GLU A 312 -13.46 7.14 21.50
CA GLU A 312 -12.16 6.87 22.10
C GLU A 312 -10.94 7.04 21.18
N ARG A 313 -10.26 8.16 21.40
CA ARG A 313 -8.84 8.39 21.07
C ARG A 313 -8.08 7.08 20.94
N ALA A 314 -7.69 6.77 19.71
CA ALA A 314 -6.64 5.80 19.43
C ALA A 314 -5.48 6.10 20.40
N GLU A 315 -5.11 5.12 21.22
CA GLU A 315 -3.89 5.19 22.02
C GLU A 315 -2.75 5.60 21.08
N ASN A 316 -2.14 6.73 21.43
CA ASN A 316 -1.30 7.62 20.64
C ASN A 316 -0.39 6.93 19.61
N ASP A 317 -0.78 6.95 18.35
CA ASP A 317 0.11 6.64 17.22
C ASP A 317 0.57 7.96 16.58
N PRO A 318 1.87 8.28 16.61
CA PRO A 318 2.41 9.53 16.05
C PRO A 318 2.28 9.61 14.52
N ASP A 319 2.12 8.50 13.80
CA ASP A 319 1.89 8.51 12.36
C ASP A 319 0.86 7.43 11.95
N PRO A 320 -0.44 7.74 12.05
CA PRO A 320 -1.51 6.76 11.80
C PRO A 320 -1.55 6.28 10.35
N TRP A 321 -0.86 6.93 9.42
CA TRP A 321 -0.84 6.56 8.01
C TRP A 321 0.46 5.88 7.60
N SER A 322 1.38 5.66 8.55
CA SER A 322 2.67 5.05 8.31
C SER A 322 2.54 3.69 7.61
N GLY A 323 3.14 3.58 6.43
CA GLY A 323 3.26 2.36 5.66
C GLY A 323 2.07 2.12 4.74
N ALA A 324 1.12 3.07 4.66
CA ALA A 324 -0.05 2.95 3.80
C ALA A 324 0.34 2.84 2.32
N ASP A 325 1.36 3.56 1.89
CA ASP A 325 1.87 3.52 0.52
C ASP A 325 2.44 2.13 0.16
N VAL A 326 3.33 1.60 1.01
CA VAL A 326 3.91 0.26 0.87
C VAL A 326 2.81 -0.81 0.91
N ALA A 327 1.84 -0.67 1.82
CA ALA A 327 0.71 -1.57 1.95
C ALA A 327 -0.15 -1.59 0.67
N ARG A 328 -0.41 -0.44 0.05
CA ARG A 328 -1.12 -0.38 -1.24
C ARG A 328 -0.34 -1.11 -2.32
N GLN A 329 0.98 -0.97 -2.40
CA GLN A 329 1.81 -1.68 -3.38
C GLN A 329 1.72 -3.20 -3.22
N PHE A 330 1.86 -3.71 -1.99
CA PHE A 330 1.69 -5.14 -1.71
C PHE A 330 0.29 -5.64 -2.06
N MET A 331 -0.75 -4.92 -1.63
CA MET A 331 -2.12 -5.33 -1.93
C MET A 331 -2.42 -5.30 -3.42
N GLU A 332 -1.86 -4.35 -4.17
CA GLU A 332 -2.02 -4.30 -5.63
C GLU A 332 -1.31 -5.47 -6.32
N VAL A 333 -0.04 -5.73 -6.00
CA VAL A 333 0.72 -6.81 -6.65
C VAL A 333 0.13 -8.19 -6.35
N LEU A 334 -0.39 -8.40 -5.14
CA LEU A 334 -0.95 -9.67 -4.70
C LEU A 334 -2.42 -9.87 -5.14
N ARG A 335 -3.12 -8.80 -5.52
CA ARG A 335 -4.54 -8.85 -5.98
C ARG A 335 -4.72 -9.62 -7.28
N PHE A 336 -3.74 -9.60 -8.17
CA PHE A 336 -3.84 -10.15 -9.53
C PHE A 336 -3.49 -11.63 -9.67
N ASN A 337 -3.39 -12.39 -8.56
CA ASN A 337 -3.34 -13.86 -8.59
C ASN A 337 -4.74 -14.50 -8.63
N ARG A 338 -5.65 -13.87 -9.37
CA ARG A 338 -6.99 -14.38 -9.68
C ARG A 338 -6.99 -15.01 -11.06
#